data_AF-A0AAQ5XXY4-F1
#
_entry.id   AF-A0AAQ5XXY4-F1
#
_cell.length_a   1.000
_cell.length_b   1.000
_cell.length_c   1.000
_cell.angle_alpha   90.00
_cell.angle_beta   90.00
_cell.angle_gamma   90.00
#
_symmetry.space_group_name_H-M   'P 1'
#
loop_
_entity.id
_entity.type
_entity.pdbx_description
1 polymer ?
#
loop_
_entity_poly.entity_id
_entity_poly.type
_entity_poly.pdbx_seq_one_letter_code
_entity_poly.pdbx_strand_id
1 'polypeptide(L)'
;MSTPQPKGKEMFSGILAMSETDNSAKLQKAGMRKKRTQLSPFKVPDSNSIFLLSVNERGDQKEERRKFLALPIDEKTTHAVRMMAKLKNELVGELEEEEEEEGNEQMKDLKQIRSKTVLPKQTAGRHELKIKRENIAKGSKYDLISMERQKAVLELSLITKRSEILRMDKAIAKEERQLKQLEKTIERDNLNFEEFLRENEKKSVEARTLFEKEAKLKQERNTEIKKLTAEMGTIKRVTNSKLDSDGLEYEDEPELYFTDPQQLLDLMTELTEQNLSLIQNSARVEEKLEELKQFMETTRRKIEKDEEQIALQINDMNQRIDKEKARGAKLKQKVQLHVSLNTEDQDMMMDALGERVAEVHRSCVDDRMTNLSTLEKLANIEYHMSLLLQGLESIPEEKLELMKKIKDSEKRTRQREEKLREQREKQQERMRRYLERSLADSKKITGRKLMPRYMPVAQKVKVSNEDNIPAEDELHEYLFGTEDTE
;
A
#
# COMPACT_ATOMS: atom_id res chain seq x y z
N MET A 1 68.31 4.05 30.50
CA MET A 1 69.45 3.13 30.57
C MET A 1 68.89 1.73 30.59
N SER A 2 69.14 0.78 29.70
CA SER A 2 69.96 0.72 28.49
C SER A 2 69.31 -0.37 27.63
N THR A 3 69.23 -0.16 26.32
CA THR A 3 69.33 -1.26 25.33
C THR A 3 70.83 -1.35 24.93
N PRO A 4 71.35 -2.30 24.12
CA PRO A 4 70.66 -3.32 23.29
C PRO A 4 71.38 -4.70 23.13
N GLN A 5 70.71 -5.64 22.43
CA GLN A 5 71.25 -6.60 21.42
C GLN A 5 72.17 -7.78 21.84
N PRO A 6 72.54 -8.75 20.94
CA PRO A 6 71.87 -9.34 19.76
C PRO A 6 72.10 -10.87 19.50
N LYS A 7 71.35 -11.42 18.51
CA LYS A 7 71.70 -12.37 17.40
C LYS A 7 72.42 -13.73 17.62
N GLY A 8 71.84 -14.77 16.99
CA GLY A 8 72.48 -15.93 16.34
C GLY A 8 71.41 -16.97 15.91
N LYS A 9 71.07 -17.27 14.63
CA LYS A 9 71.79 -18.03 13.57
C LYS A 9 72.23 -19.42 14.08
N GLU A 10 71.94 -20.60 13.51
CA GLU A 10 71.88 -21.11 12.13
C GLU A 10 71.27 -22.56 12.18
N MET A 11 70.41 -22.99 11.25
CA MET A 11 70.66 -23.89 10.08
C MET A 11 70.41 -25.41 10.25
N PHE A 12 69.58 -25.91 9.32
CA PHE A 12 69.65 -27.18 8.55
C PHE A 12 69.30 -28.58 9.13
N SER A 13 68.33 -29.20 8.42
CA SER A 13 68.40 -30.52 7.74
C SER A 13 67.77 -31.77 8.39
N GLY A 14 67.01 -32.51 7.56
CA GLY A 14 66.54 -33.90 7.74
C GLY A 14 65.22 -34.16 7.00
N ILE A 15 65.21 -34.43 5.67
CA ILE A 15 65.29 -35.76 5.00
C ILE A 15 64.11 -36.67 5.40
N LEU A 16 63.06 -36.76 4.56
CA LEU A 16 62.77 -37.81 3.56
C LEU A 16 62.09 -39.06 4.13
N ALA A 17 60.83 -39.30 3.76
CA ALA A 17 60.31 -40.65 3.48
C ALA A 17 58.99 -40.56 2.70
N MET A 18 58.99 -41.13 1.49
CA MET A 18 57.80 -41.50 0.75
C MET A 18 57.26 -42.84 1.27
N SER A 19 55.94 -43.03 1.22
CA SER A 19 55.34 -44.35 1.02
C SER A 19 53.97 -44.19 0.36
N GLU A 20 53.90 -44.70 -0.86
CA GLU A 20 52.71 -45.00 -1.62
C GLU A 20 51.92 -46.13 -0.94
N THR A 21 50.58 -46.04 -0.96
CA THR A 21 49.72 -47.23 -1.06
C THR A 21 48.48 -46.85 -1.85
N ASP A 22 48.36 -47.43 -3.05
CA ASP A 22 47.11 -47.54 -3.81
C ASP A 22 46.09 -48.39 -3.05
N ASN A 23 44.81 -47.99 -3.10
CA ASN A 23 43.69 -48.94 -3.18
C ASN A 23 42.37 -48.25 -3.59
N SER A 24 42.01 -48.47 -4.86
CA SER A 24 40.68 -48.88 -5.37
C SER A 24 39.40 -48.32 -4.75
N ALA A 25 38.75 -47.45 -5.54
CA ALA A 25 37.32 -47.37 -5.85
C ALA A 25 36.29 -47.93 -4.84
N LYS A 26 35.51 -47.03 -4.25
CA LYS A 26 34.07 -47.26 -4.02
C LYS A 26 33.29 -45.94 -4.00
N LEU A 27 32.39 -45.84 -4.97
CA LEU A 27 31.38 -44.81 -5.15
C LEU A 27 30.36 -44.89 -4.00
N GLN A 28 30.25 -43.83 -3.19
CA GLN A 28 29.08 -43.59 -2.35
C GLN A 28 28.63 -42.13 -2.50
N LYS A 29 27.44 -41.96 -3.08
CA LYS A 29 26.70 -40.70 -3.13
C LYS A 29 26.38 -40.26 -1.71
N ALA A 30 26.96 -39.14 -1.26
CA ALA A 30 26.51 -38.40 -0.11
C ALA A 30 26.09 -37.00 -0.56
N GLY A 31 24.80 -36.68 -0.37
CA GLY A 31 24.22 -35.40 -0.72
C GLY A 31 24.87 -34.27 0.09
N MET A 32 25.65 -33.42 -0.58
CA MET A 32 26.09 -32.16 -0.01
C MET A 32 25.00 -31.11 -0.27
N ARG A 33 24.25 -30.77 0.79
CA ARG A 33 23.51 -29.51 0.89
C ARG A 33 24.48 -28.36 0.56
N LYS A 34 24.32 -27.72 -0.60
CA LYS A 34 25.02 -26.47 -0.92
C LYS A 34 24.58 -25.40 0.07
N LYS A 35 25.40 -25.10 1.08
CA LYS A 35 25.31 -23.84 1.82
C LYS A 35 25.67 -22.72 0.82
N ARG A 36 24.67 -21.95 0.38
CA ARG A 36 24.88 -20.68 -0.32
C ARG A 36 25.61 -19.73 0.64
N THR A 37 26.93 -19.59 0.48
CA THR A 37 27.68 -18.48 1.06
C THR A 37 27.21 -17.21 0.37
N GLN A 38 26.44 -16.38 1.08
CA GLN A 38 26.05 -15.04 0.63
C GLN A 38 27.33 -14.21 0.42
N LEU A 39 27.74 -14.03 -0.84
CA LEU A 39 28.84 -13.17 -1.20
C LEU A 39 28.40 -11.71 -1.08
N SER A 40 29.19 -10.91 -0.35
CA SER A 40 28.92 -9.50 -0.13
C SER A 40 28.82 -8.72 -1.45
N PRO A 41 27.82 -7.83 -1.63
CA PRO A 41 27.57 -7.09 -2.87
C PRO A 41 28.70 -6.16 -3.34
N PHE A 42 29.77 -6.00 -2.56
CA PHE A 42 30.86 -5.05 -2.84
C PHE A 42 32.24 -5.71 -3.03
N LYS A 43 32.30 -7.03 -3.27
CA LYS A 43 33.57 -7.71 -3.55
C LYS A 43 33.89 -7.63 -5.05
N VAL A 44 34.96 -6.93 -5.40
CA VAL A 44 35.44 -6.83 -6.79
C VAL A 44 36.01 -8.19 -7.25
N PRO A 45 35.59 -8.74 -8.41
CA PRO A 45 36.12 -10.00 -8.92
C PRO A 45 37.62 -9.93 -9.27
N ASP A 46 38.31 -11.06 -9.16
CA ASP A 46 39.74 -11.17 -9.44
C ASP A 46 40.05 -10.81 -10.92
N SER A 47 41.09 -10.04 -11.16
CA SER A 47 41.33 -9.37 -12.46
C SER A 47 41.53 -10.37 -13.61
N ASN A 48 42.01 -11.59 -13.31
CA ASN A 48 42.17 -12.65 -14.30
C ASN A 48 40.84 -13.32 -14.71
N SER A 49 39.80 -13.29 -13.87
CA SER A 49 38.50 -13.89 -14.20
C SER A 49 37.74 -13.08 -15.26
N ILE A 50 37.89 -11.76 -15.22
CA ILE A 50 37.25 -10.83 -16.17
C ILE A 50 37.78 -11.06 -17.59
N PHE A 51 39.10 -11.24 -17.74
CA PHE A 51 39.69 -11.50 -19.05
C PHE A 51 39.27 -12.87 -19.61
N LEU A 52 39.18 -13.92 -18.79
CA LEU A 52 38.74 -15.24 -19.23
C LEU A 52 37.26 -15.26 -19.64
N LEU A 53 36.39 -14.58 -18.89
CA LEU A 53 34.98 -14.38 -19.27
C LEU A 53 34.87 -13.66 -20.62
N SER A 54 35.65 -12.60 -20.86
CA SER A 54 35.65 -11.88 -22.14
C SER A 54 36.21 -12.71 -23.31
N VAL A 55 37.14 -13.64 -23.06
CA VAL A 55 37.69 -14.52 -24.09
C VAL A 55 36.66 -15.57 -24.48
N ASN A 56 35.98 -16.15 -23.50
CA ASN A 56 34.90 -17.13 -23.74
C ASN A 56 33.68 -16.48 -24.40
N GLU A 57 33.21 -15.31 -23.93
CA GLU A 57 32.10 -14.58 -24.57
C GLU A 57 32.41 -14.24 -26.04
N ARG A 58 33.65 -13.86 -26.36
CA ARG A 58 34.06 -13.62 -27.75
C ARG A 58 34.11 -14.90 -28.58
N GLY A 59 34.35 -16.06 -27.96
CA GLY A 59 34.25 -17.38 -28.57
C GLY A 59 32.81 -17.71 -28.92
N ASP A 60 31.92 -17.61 -27.93
CA ASP A 60 30.50 -17.94 -28.04
C ASP A 60 29.80 -17.05 -29.07
N GLN A 61 30.06 -15.74 -29.05
CA GLN A 61 29.53 -14.79 -30.04
C GLN A 61 29.98 -15.11 -31.48
N LYS A 62 31.23 -15.56 -31.66
CA LYS A 62 31.75 -15.96 -32.98
C LYS A 62 31.05 -17.23 -33.47
N GLU A 63 30.79 -18.18 -32.58
CA GLU A 63 30.10 -19.42 -32.92
C GLU A 63 28.61 -19.17 -33.24
N GLU A 64 27.93 -18.34 -32.45
CA GLU A 64 26.55 -17.92 -32.75
C GLU A 64 26.42 -17.17 -34.06
N ARG A 65 27.39 -16.30 -34.38
CA ARG A 65 27.43 -15.61 -35.67
C ARG A 65 27.61 -16.59 -36.82
N ARG A 66 28.45 -17.62 -36.66
CA ARG A 66 28.61 -18.69 -37.65
C ARG A 66 27.32 -19.49 -37.84
N LYS A 67 26.65 -19.86 -36.74
CA LYS A 67 25.34 -20.55 -36.75
C LYS A 67 24.27 -19.72 -37.47
N PHE A 68 24.18 -18.42 -37.19
CA PHE A 68 23.23 -17.53 -37.88
C PHE A 68 23.54 -17.35 -39.37
N LEU A 69 24.82 -17.25 -39.75
CA LEU A 69 25.20 -17.11 -41.16
C LEU A 69 24.87 -18.36 -41.97
N ALA A 70 24.91 -19.54 -41.32
CA ALA A 70 24.56 -20.83 -41.91
C ALA A 70 23.05 -21.05 -42.12
N LEU A 71 22.17 -20.20 -41.57
CA LEU A 71 20.72 -20.32 -41.78
C LEU A 71 20.29 -19.93 -43.22
N PRO A 72 19.19 -20.50 -43.72
CA PRO A 72 18.50 -20.04 -44.93
C PRO A 72 18.10 -18.55 -44.84
N ILE A 73 17.98 -17.87 -45.99
CA ILE A 73 17.78 -16.40 -46.04
C ILE A 73 16.42 -15.98 -45.43
N ASP A 74 15.39 -16.79 -45.62
CA ASP A 74 14.04 -16.61 -45.09
C ASP A 74 13.95 -16.76 -43.56
N GLU A 75 14.88 -17.49 -42.95
CA GLU A 75 14.96 -17.68 -41.50
C GLU A 75 15.86 -16.64 -40.80
N LYS A 76 16.56 -15.79 -41.57
CA LYS A 76 17.43 -14.75 -41.00
C LYS A 76 16.61 -13.58 -40.48
N THR A 77 16.50 -13.50 -39.15
CA THR A 77 15.79 -12.43 -38.44
C THR A 77 16.73 -11.32 -37.95
N THR A 78 16.16 -10.13 -37.71
CA THR A 78 16.91 -8.96 -37.24
C THR A 78 17.45 -9.18 -35.81
N HIS A 79 18.55 -8.51 -35.47
CA HIS A 79 19.23 -8.68 -34.18
C HIS A 79 18.30 -8.43 -32.98
N ALA A 80 17.42 -7.42 -33.08
CA ALA A 80 16.43 -7.11 -32.03
C ALA A 80 15.46 -8.28 -31.78
N VAL A 81 14.98 -8.94 -32.84
CA VAL A 81 14.07 -10.09 -32.73
C VAL A 81 14.78 -11.29 -32.07
N ARG A 82 16.06 -11.52 -32.39
CA ARG A 82 16.86 -12.56 -31.77
C ARG A 82 17.15 -12.30 -30.29
N MET A 83 17.46 -11.05 -29.93
CA MET A 83 17.67 -10.68 -28.52
C MET A 83 16.39 -10.84 -27.70
N MET A 84 15.24 -10.44 -28.25
CA MET A 84 13.94 -10.66 -27.60
C MET A 84 13.60 -12.15 -27.46
N ALA A 85 13.95 -12.98 -28.45
CA ALA A 85 13.75 -14.43 -28.38
C ALA A 85 14.68 -15.09 -27.34
N LYS A 86 15.94 -14.63 -27.22
CA LYS A 86 16.86 -15.08 -26.17
C LYS A 86 16.36 -14.73 -24.78
N LEU A 87 15.99 -13.47 -24.55
CA LEU A 87 15.40 -13.01 -23.28
C LEU A 87 14.14 -13.80 -22.92
N LYS A 88 13.30 -14.10 -23.92
CA LYS A 88 12.11 -14.93 -23.74
C LYS A 88 12.47 -16.36 -23.35
N ASN A 89 13.48 -16.97 -23.97
CA ASN A 89 13.89 -18.34 -23.65
C ASN A 89 14.63 -18.43 -22.31
N GLU A 90 15.38 -17.40 -21.92
CA GLU A 90 16.05 -17.28 -20.63
C GLU A 90 15.03 -17.13 -19.49
N LEU A 91 13.99 -16.29 -19.68
CA LEU A 91 12.85 -16.23 -18.75
C LEU A 91 12.05 -17.53 -18.65
N VAL A 92 11.99 -18.33 -19.73
CA VAL A 92 11.32 -19.64 -19.72
C VAL A 92 12.19 -20.69 -19.03
N GLY A 93 13.51 -20.66 -19.24
CA GLY A 93 14.46 -21.54 -18.54
C GLY A 93 14.48 -21.31 -17.02
N GLU A 94 14.39 -20.06 -16.57
CA GLU A 94 14.27 -19.73 -15.13
C GLU A 94 12.94 -20.22 -14.52
N LEU A 95 11.87 -20.35 -15.31
CA LEU A 95 10.59 -20.91 -14.86
C LEU A 95 10.59 -22.45 -14.83
N GLU A 96 11.33 -23.10 -15.74
CA GLU A 96 11.47 -24.56 -15.74
C GLU A 96 12.38 -25.04 -14.59
N GLU A 97 13.40 -24.26 -14.18
CA GLU A 97 14.23 -24.58 -13.01
C GLU A 97 13.46 -24.46 -11.67
N GLU A 98 12.40 -23.66 -11.59
CA GLU A 98 11.51 -23.59 -10.41
C GLU A 98 10.42 -24.68 -10.40
N GLU A 99 10.15 -25.37 -11.53
CA GLU A 99 9.15 -26.43 -11.65
C GLU A 99 9.70 -27.85 -11.39
N GLU A 100 11.02 -28.04 -11.31
CA GLU A 100 11.62 -29.38 -11.04
C GLU A 100 11.74 -29.77 -9.55
N GLU A 101 11.51 -28.85 -8.61
CA GLU A 101 11.42 -29.14 -7.17
C GLU A 101 10.00 -28.94 -6.63
N GLU A 102 9.04 -29.75 -7.08
CA GLU A 102 7.98 -30.39 -6.27
C GLU A 102 6.80 -30.87 -7.14
N GLY A 103 6.53 -32.18 -7.09
CA GLY A 103 5.14 -32.66 -7.16
C GLY A 103 4.57 -32.95 -8.55
N ASN A 104 5.01 -34.05 -9.13
CA ASN A 104 4.21 -34.87 -10.04
C ASN A 104 2.89 -35.27 -9.36
N GLU A 105 1.79 -34.58 -9.64
CA GLU A 105 0.42 -35.10 -9.69
C GLU A 105 -0.55 -34.00 -10.12
N GLN A 106 -1.46 -34.33 -11.05
CA GLN A 106 -2.51 -33.48 -11.64
C GLN A 106 -2.14 -32.66 -12.89
N MET A 107 -1.85 -33.37 -13.99
CA MET A 107 -2.12 -32.82 -15.32
C MET A 107 -2.60 -33.91 -16.30
N LYS A 108 -3.77 -34.47 -16.01
CA LYS A 108 -4.61 -35.19 -16.99
C LYS A 108 -6.05 -34.75 -16.78
N ASP A 109 -6.34 -33.50 -17.12
CA ASP A 109 -7.67 -33.03 -17.52
C ASP A 109 -7.58 -31.55 -17.84
N LEU A 110 -7.17 -31.22 -19.08
CA LEU A 110 -7.60 -30.01 -19.81
C LEU A 110 -7.04 -30.03 -21.25
N LYS A 111 -7.25 -31.13 -21.98
CA LYS A 111 -7.05 -31.19 -23.43
C LYS A 111 -8.34 -31.63 -24.11
N GLN A 112 -9.45 -30.95 -23.85
CA GLN A 112 -10.69 -31.22 -24.61
C GLN A 112 -11.71 -30.08 -24.60
N ILE A 113 -11.32 -28.85 -24.94
CA ILE A 113 -12.30 -27.85 -25.41
C ILE A 113 -11.69 -27.09 -26.59
N ARG A 114 -11.71 -27.74 -27.76
CA ARG A 114 -11.63 -27.04 -29.05
C ARG A 114 -12.74 -27.57 -29.95
N SER A 115 -13.97 -27.22 -29.59
CA SER A 115 -15.15 -27.53 -30.38
C SER A 115 -15.52 -26.32 -31.24
N LYS A 116 -15.18 -26.44 -32.52
CA LYS A 116 -15.92 -25.94 -33.70
C LYS A 116 -17.12 -25.03 -33.39
N THR A 117 -17.03 -23.76 -33.74
CA THR A 117 -18.22 -22.94 -34.03
C THR A 117 -18.30 -22.72 -35.53
N VAL A 118 -19.25 -23.43 -36.14
CA VAL A 118 -19.66 -23.36 -37.53
C VAL A 118 -20.46 -22.07 -37.72
N LEU A 119 -20.10 -21.29 -38.76
CA LEU A 119 -20.90 -20.17 -39.25
C LEU A 119 -22.29 -20.66 -39.71
N PRO A 120 -23.41 -20.05 -39.27
CA PRO A 120 -24.72 -20.37 -39.80
C PRO A 120 -24.87 -19.82 -41.21
N LYS A 121 -25.08 -20.72 -42.18
CA LYS A 121 -25.57 -20.43 -43.52
C LYS A 121 -27.09 -20.22 -43.41
N GLN A 122 -27.57 -18.99 -43.66
CA GLN A 122 -28.97 -18.75 -44.02
C GLN A 122 -29.03 -18.18 -45.43
N THR A 123 -29.72 -18.92 -46.29
CA THR A 123 -30.18 -18.52 -47.62
C THR A 123 -31.54 -17.84 -47.48
N ALA A 124 -31.72 -16.63 -48.03
CA ALA A 124 -32.99 -16.17 -48.59
C ALA A 124 -32.83 -14.82 -49.30
N GLY A 125 -33.48 -14.68 -50.46
CA GLY A 125 -34.01 -13.39 -50.91
C GLY A 125 -33.17 -12.59 -51.90
N ARG A 126 -33.19 -12.99 -53.18
CA ARG A 126 -32.89 -12.12 -54.31
C ARG A 126 -34.01 -11.07 -54.42
N HIS A 127 -33.74 -9.83 -54.01
CA HIS A 127 -34.48 -8.65 -54.46
C HIS A 127 -33.47 -7.64 -55.03
N GLU A 128 -33.41 -7.60 -56.37
CA GLU A 128 -32.65 -6.61 -57.13
C GLU A 128 -33.35 -5.25 -57.03
N LEU A 129 -32.98 -4.42 -56.05
CA LEU A 129 -33.26 -2.98 -56.10
C LEU A 129 -32.11 -2.30 -56.82
N LYS A 130 -32.37 -1.96 -58.10
CA LYS A 130 -31.54 -1.09 -58.92
C LYS A 130 -31.41 0.28 -58.25
N ILE A 131 -30.34 0.50 -57.49
CA ILE A 131 -29.93 1.85 -57.09
C ILE A 131 -29.02 2.39 -58.19
N LYS A 132 -29.47 3.51 -58.77
CA LYS A 132 -28.83 4.23 -59.86
C LYS A 132 -27.40 4.60 -59.50
N ARG A 133 -26.48 4.34 -60.43
CA ARG A 133 -25.08 4.76 -60.38
C ARG A 133 -24.99 6.26 -60.65
N GLU A 134 -24.99 7.08 -59.59
CA GLU A 134 -24.57 8.48 -59.66
C GLU A 134 -23.65 8.80 -58.47
N ASN A 135 -22.35 8.94 -58.75
CA ASN A 135 -21.38 9.80 -58.06
C ASN A 135 -21.25 9.79 -56.51
N ILE A 136 -21.16 8.63 -55.83
CA ILE A 136 -20.82 8.54 -54.38
C ILE A 136 -19.49 7.79 -54.10
N ALA A 137 -18.80 7.31 -55.13
CA ALA A 137 -17.76 6.29 -54.97
C ALA A 137 -16.43 6.73 -54.29
N LYS A 138 -16.19 8.02 -54.05
CA LYS A 138 -14.91 8.50 -53.47
C LYS A 138 -14.95 8.71 -51.95
N GLY A 139 -16.05 9.25 -51.38
CA GLY A 139 -16.19 9.42 -49.93
C GLY A 139 -16.36 8.10 -49.17
N SER A 140 -17.21 7.21 -49.70
CA SER A 140 -17.52 5.91 -49.09
C SER A 140 -16.31 4.96 -48.94
N LYS A 141 -15.30 5.05 -49.80
CA LYS A 141 -14.08 4.24 -49.69
C LYS A 141 -13.19 4.70 -48.52
N TYR A 142 -13.06 6.02 -48.31
CA TYR A 142 -12.28 6.56 -47.19
C TYR A 142 -12.97 6.30 -45.86
N ASP A 143 -14.30 6.39 -45.82
CA ASP A 143 -15.10 6.06 -44.63
C ASP A 143 -14.95 4.59 -44.25
N LEU A 144 -15.01 3.67 -45.23
CA LEU A 144 -14.79 2.23 -44.99
C LEU A 144 -13.37 1.96 -44.45
N ILE A 145 -12.35 2.58 -45.04
CA ILE A 145 -10.96 2.45 -44.56
C ILE A 145 -10.81 3.01 -43.14
N SER A 146 -11.48 4.12 -42.84
CA SER A 146 -11.49 4.72 -41.50
C SER A 146 -12.16 3.81 -40.47
N MET A 147 -13.32 3.24 -40.80
CA MET A 147 -14.02 2.28 -39.94
C MET A 147 -13.20 0.99 -39.73
N GLU A 148 -12.54 0.46 -40.76
CA GLU A 148 -11.67 -0.72 -40.64
C GLU A 148 -10.46 -0.44 -39.73
N ARG A 149 -9.89 0.77 -39.80
CA ARG A 149 -8.81 1.21 -38.90
C ARG A 149 -9.29 1.37 -37.46
N GLN A 150 -10.45 2.00 -37.25
CA GLN A 150 -11.05 2.13 -35.91
C GLN A 150 -11.35 0.77 -35.30
N LYS A 151 -11.91 -0.16 -36.10
CA LYS A 151 -12.12 -1.55 -35.69
C LYS A 151 -10.81 -2.22 -35.27
N ALA A 152 -9.74 -2.09 -36.05
CA ALA A 152 -8.44 -2.66 -35.70
C ALA A 152 -7.86 -2.07 -34.40
N VAL A 153 -8.03 -0.77 -34.15
CA VAL A 153 -7.62 -0.12 -32.90
C VAL A 153 -8.41 -0.66 -31.70
N LEU A 154 -9.73 -0.83 -31.86
CA LEU A 154 -10.57 -1.43 -30.81
C LEU A 154 -10.22 -2.89 -30.56
N GLU A 155 -9.93 -3.67 -31.60
CA GLU A 155 -9.48 -5.06 -31.48
C GLU A 155 -8.15 -5.17 -30.72
N LEU A 156 -7.18 -4.31 -31.02
CA LEU A 156 -5.92 -4.25 -30.28
C LEU A 156 -6.14 -3.87 -28.81
N SER A 157 -6.93 -2.82 -28.55
CA SER A 157 -7.29 -2.41 -27.18
C SER A 157 -7.94 -3.56 -26.40
N LEU A 158 -8.86 -4.28 -27.04
CA LEU A 158 -9.53 -5.44 -26.45
C LEU A 158 -8.56 -6.60 -26.18
N ILE A 159 -7.60 -6.88 -27.07
CA ILE A 159 -6.55 -7.88 -26.83
C ILE A 159 -5.68 -7.47 -25.64
N THR A 160 -5.26 -6.20 -25.56
CA THR A 160 -4.48 -5.67 -24.44
C THR A 160 -5.24 -5.80 -23.13
N LYS A 161 -6.52 -5.40 -23.08
CA LYS A 161 -7.35 -5.54 -21.88
C LYS A 161 -7.53 -6.99 -21.47
N ARG A 162 -7.72 -7.92 -22.41
CA ARG A 162 -7.78 -9.37 -22.12
C ARG A 162 -6.47 -9.91 -21.56
N SER A 163 -5.32 -9.48 -22.09
CA SER A 163 -4.01 -9.89 -21.56
C SER A 163 -3.78 -9.38 -20.15
N GLU A 164 -4.27 -8.17 -19.85
CA GLU A 164 -4.19 -7.56 -18.52
C GLU A 164 -5.10 -8.28 -17.52
N ILE A 165 -6.32 -8.66 -17.92
CA ILE A 165 -7.21 -9.48 -17.09
C ILE A 165 -6.55 -10.82 -16.75
N LEU A 166 -5.96 -11.52 -17.72
CA LEU A 166 -5.25 -12.77 -17.45
C LEU A 166 -4.07 -12.60 -16.48
N ARG A 167 -3.38 -11.46 -16.54
CA ARG A 167 -2.30 -11.11 -15.60
C ARG A 167 -2.86 -10.93 -14.18
N MET A 168 -4.00 -10.26 -14.04
CA MET A 168 -4.70 -10.09 -12.77
C MET A 168 -5.22 -11.43 -12.23
N ASP A 169 -5.84 -12.27 -13.06
CA ASP A 169 -6.33 -13.60 -12.66
C ASP A 169 -5.19 -14.48 -12.14
N LYS A 170 -4.01 -14.44 -12.79
CA LYS A 170 -2.82 -15.16 -12.31
C LYS A 170 -2.33 -14.63 -10.96
N ALA A 171 -2.40 -13.31 -10.74
CA ALA A 171 -2.04 -12.71 -9.46
C ALA A 171 -3.04 -13.09 -8.35
N ILE A 172 -4.34 -13.03 -8.63
CA ILE A 172 -5.41 -13.47 -7.72
C ILE A 172 -5.18 -14.93 -7.32
N ALA A 173 -4.95 -15.82 -8.29
CA ALA A 173 -4.71 -17.23 -8.01
C ALA A 173 -3.44 -17.46 -7.15
N LYS A 174 -2.42 -16.59 -7.24
CA LYS A 174 -1.23 -16.67 -6.38
C LYS A 174 -1.56 -16.27 -4.95
N GLU A 175 -2.26 -15.16 -4.78
CA GLU A 175 -2.73 -14.68 -3.46
C GLU A 175 -3.68 -15.69 -2.79
N GLU A 176 -4.62 -16.27 -3.54
CA GLU A 176 -5.54 -17.30 -3.02
C GLU A 176 -4.78 -18.54 -2.51
N ARG A 177 -3.71 -18.97 -3.21
CA ARG A 177 -2.86 -20.08 -2.74
C ARG A 177 -2.14 -19.73 -1.45
N GLN A 178 -1.61 -18.51 -1.34
CA GLN A 178 -0.94 -18.05 -0.13
C GLN A 178 -1.91 -17.96 1.05
N LEU A 179 -3.11 -17.44 0.82
CA LEU A 179 -4.17 -17.36 1.82
C LEU A 179 -4.56 -18.75 2.31
N LYS A 180 -4.72 -19.72 1.41
CA LYS A 180 -5.01 -21.11 1.76
C LYS A 180 -3.88 -21.79 2.55
N GLN A 181 -2.62 -21.44 2.30
CA GLN A 181 -1.48 -21.93 3.09
C GLN A 181 -1.47 -21.33 4.49
N LEU A 182 -1.80 -20.03 4.61
CA LEU A 182 -1.88 -19.35 5.91
C LEU A 182 -3.03 -19.89 6.75
N GLU A 183 -4.20 -20.10 6.13
CA GLU A 183 -5.37 -20.72 6.78
C GLU A 183 -5.03 -22.08 7.38
N LYS A 184 -4.41 -22.98 6.60
CA LYS A 184 -3.95 -24.29 7.11
C LYS A 184 -2.93 -24.18 8.25
N THR A 185 -2.15 -23.11 8.29
CA THR A 185 -1.17 -22.88 9.37
C THR A 185 -1.88 -22.45 10.64
N ILE A 186 -2.83 -21.53 10.53
CA ILE A 186 -3.68 -21.10 11.65
C ILE A 186 -4.50 -22.27 12.19
N GLU A 187 -5.08 -23.11 11.33
CA GLU A 187 -5.80 -24.32 11.75
C GLU A 187 -4.89 -25.27 12.55
N ARG A 188 -3.66 -25.50 12.07
CA ARG A 188 -2.68 -26.33 12.79
C ARG A 188 -2.30 -25.72 14.14
N ASP A 189 -2.07 -24.42 14.19
CA ASP A 189 -1.69 -23.74 15.43
C ASP A 189 -2.84 -23.73 16.43
N ASN A 190 -4.09 -23.58 15.98
CA ASN A 190 -5.28 -23.71 16.82
C ASN A 190 -5.39 -25.12 17.40
N LEU A 191 -5.18 -26.17 16.60
CA LEU A 191 -5.18 -27.55 17.09
C LEU A 191 -4.07 -27.80 18.13
N ASN A 192 -2.87 -27.28 17.88
CA ASN A 192 -1.76 -27.36 18.82
C ASN A 192 -2.06 -26.62 20.13
N PHE A 193 -2.72 -25.46 20.05
CA PHE A 193 -3.11 -24.68 21.22
C PHE A 193 -4.20 -25.38 22.03
N GLU A 194 -5.20 -25.97 21.39
CA GLU A 194 -6.20 -26.79 22.06
C GLU A 194 -5.58 -28.00 22.77
N GLU A 195 -4.63 -28.67 22.13
CA GLU A 195 -3.90 -29.78 22.74
C GLU A 195 -3.10 -29.33 23.96
N PHE A 196 -2.42 -28.18 23.87
CA PHE A 196 -1.72 -27.57 24.99
C PHE A 196 -2.66 -27.25 26.16
N LEU A 197 -3.84 -26.68 25.89
CA LEU A 197 -4.84 -26.40 26.92
C LEU A 197 -5.34 -27.68 27.59
N ARG A 198 -5.63 -28.73 26.82
CA ARG A 198 -6.04 -30.04 27.37
C ARG A 198 -4.96 -30.65 28.25
N GLU A 199 -3.70 -30.60 27.81
CA GLU A 199 -2.57 -31.13 28.59
C GLU A 199 -2.33 -30.31 29.86
N ASN A 200 -2.49 -28.99 29.81
CA ASN A 200 -2.41 -28.12 30.98
C ASN A 200 -3.53 -28.43 31.99
N GLU A 201 -4.77 -28.54 31.52
CA GLU A 201 -5.91 -28.89 32.36
C GLU A 201 -5.72 -30.26 33.01
N LYS A 202 -5.26 -31.26 32.23
CA LYS A 202 -4.92 -32.58 32.74
C LYS A 202 -3.86 -32.53 33.85
N LYS A 203 -2.74 -31.83 33.62
CA LYS A 203 -1.68 -31.66 34.63
C LYS A 203 -2.18 -30.94 35.88
N SER A 204 -3.03 -29.93 35.72
CA SER A 204 -3.65 -29.20 36.82
C SER A 204 -4.54 -30.12 37.66
N VAL A 205 -5.38 -30.93 37.01
CA VAL A 205 -6.21 -31.93 37.68
C VAL A 205 -5.34 -32.98 38.38
N GLU A 206 -4.33 -33.52 37.73
CA GLU A 206 -3.39 -34.48 38.33
C GLU A 206 -2.72 -33.89 39.58
N ALA A 207 -2.18 -32.67 39.51
CA ALA A 207 -1.61 -31.98 40.66
C ALA A 207 -2.63 -31.79 41.79
N ARG A 208 -3.87 -31.41 41.46
CA ARG A 208 -4.95 -31.27 42.45
C ARG A 208 -5.29 -32.61 43.12
N THR A 209 -5.35 -33.70 42.36
CA THR A 209 -5.62 -35.03 42.92
C THR A 209 -4.50 -35.55 43.81
N LEU A 210 -3.24 -35.28 43.45
CA LEU A 210 -2.08 -35.61 44.29
C LEU A 210 -2.11 -34.82 45.61
N PHE A 211 -2.40 -33.52 45.53
CA PHE A 211 -2.55 -32.69 46.72
C PHE A 211 -3.70 -33.18 47.63
N GLU A 212 -4.84 -33.56 47.06
CA GLU A 212 -5.96 -34.08 47.84
C GLU A 212 -5.62 -35.41 48.53
N LYS A 213 -4.90 -36.31 47.85
CA LYS A 213 -4.41 -37.56 48.45
C LYS A 213 -3.45 -37.30 49.61
N GLU A 214 -2.47 -36.40 49.41
CA GLU A 214 -1.51 -36.03 50.45
C GLU A 214 -2.19 -35.36 51.65
N ALA A 215 -3.18 -34.50 51.39
CA ALA A 215 -3.99 -33.88 52.44
C ALA A 215 -4.80 -34.91 53.24
N LYS A 216 -5.37 -35.94 52.59
CA LYS A 216 -6.06 -37.05 53.26
C LYS A 216 -5.09 -37.87 54.11
N LEU A 217 -3.93 -38.26 53.58
CA LEU A 217 -2.89 -38.98 54.34
C LEU A 217 -2.41 -38.18 55.56
N LYS A 218 -2.21 -36.86 55.41
CA LYS A 218 -1.84 -35.98 56.52
C LYS A 218 -2.95 -35.91 57.57
N GLN A 219 -4.21 -35.85 57.16
CA GLN A 219 -5.35 -35.85 58.08
C GLN A 219 -5.44 -37.17 58.85
N GLU A 220 -5.29 -38.32 58.17
CA GLU A 220 -5.26 -39.65 58.79
C GLU A 220 -4.11 -39.77 59.81
N ARG A 221 -2.89 -39.41 59.41
CA ARG A 221 -1.73 -39.35 60.32
C ARG A 221 -1.98 -38.44 61.52
N ASN A 222 -2.60 -37.27 61.33
CA ASN A 222 -2.95 -36.38 62.43
C ASN A 222 -3.99 -37.00 63.38
N THR A 223 -4.98 -37.74 62.85
CA THR A 223 -5.95 -38.44 63.71
C THR A 223 -5.30 -39.57 64.51
N GLU A 224 -4.35 -40.29 63.91
CA GLU A 224 -3.59 -41.34 64.58
C GLU A 224 -2.65 -40.77 65.65
N ILE A 225 -1.95 -39.67 65.35
CA ILE A 225 -1.15 -38.92 66.35
C ILE A 225 -2.04 -38.49 67.52
N LYS A 226 -3.24 -37.96 67.27
CA LYS A 226 -4.18 -37.57 68.34
C LYS A 226 -4.61 -38.78 69.18
N LYS A 227 -4.86 -39.93 68.55
CA LYS A 227 -5.21 -41.18 69.24
C LYS A 227 -4.07 -41.67 70.13
N LEU A 228 -2.85 -41.80 69.58
CA LEU A 228 -1.66 -42.19 70.33
C LEU A 228 -1.34 -41.21 71.46
N THR A 229 -1.53 -39.91 71.24
CA THR A 229 -1.36 -38.88 72.28
C THR A 229 -2.36 -39.06 73.42
N ALA A 230 -3.62 -39.40 73.10
CA ALA A 230 -4.62 -39.71 74.11
C ALA A 230 -4.25 -40.97 74.90
N GLU A 231 -3.86 -42.05 74.21
CA GLU A 231 -3.39 -43.30 74.82
C GLU A 231 -2.21 -43.06 75.76
N MET A 232 -1.18 -42.33 75.30
CA MET A 232 -0.04 -41.91 76.12
C MET A 232 -0.47 -41.11 77.36
N GLY A 233 -1.44 -40.21 77.23
CA GLY A 233 -1.99 -39.46 78.37
C GLY A 233 -2.68 -40.37 79.40
N THR A 234 -3.38 -41.40 78.94
CA THR A 234 -3.98 -42.45 79.80
C THR A 234 -2.91 -43.27 80.51
N ILE A 235 -1.90 -43.75 79.79
CA ILE A 235 -0.78 -44.52 80.35
C ILE A 235 -0.06 -43.66 81.39
N LYS A 236 0.25 -42.40 81.07
CA LYS A 236 0.90 -41.46 82.00
C LYS A 236 0.07 -41.22 83.27
N ARG A 237 -1.26 -41.19 83.17
CA ARG A 237 -2.15 -41.06 84.32
C ARG A 237 -2.16 -42.34 85.17
N VAL A 238 -2.16 -43.50 84.53
CA VAL A 238 -2.07 -44.82 85.21
C VAL A 238 -0.72 -44.97 85.91
N THR A 239 0.40 -44.65 85.25
CA THR A 239 1.74 -44.70 85.86
C THR A 239 1.87 -43.71 87.01
N ASN A 240 1.37 -42.48 86.85
CA ASN A 240 1.39 -41.50 87.94
C ASN A 240 0.50 -41.93 89.13
N SER A 241 -0.60 -42.65 88.89
CA SER A 241 -1.41 -43.26 89.97
C SER A 241 -0.81 -44.54 90.56
N LYS A 242 0.18 -45.14 89.89
CA LYS A 242 0.87 -46.37 90.32
C LYS A 242 2.17 -46.07 91.07
N LEU A 243 2.72 -44.86 90.94
CA LEU A 243 3.94 -44.42 91.64
C LEU A 243 3.69 -43.94 93.08
N ASP A 244 2.44 -43.81 93.54
CA ASP A 244 2.11 -43.58 94.95
C ASP A 244 1.90 -44.88 95.75
N SER A 245 2.10 -46.05 95.13
CA SER A 245 1.88 -47.36 95.77
C SER A 245 2.78 -48.45 95.18
N ASP A 246 4.09 -48.30 95.35
CA ASP A 246 5.04 -49.38 95.69
C ASP A 246 6.46 -48.82 95.58
N GLY A 247 6.97 -48.35 96.71
CA GLY A 247 8.42 -48.26 96.92
C GLY A 247 8.92 -49.67 97.18
N LEU A 248 9.22 -50.41 96.12
CA LEU A 248 9.97 -51.66 96.21
C LEU A 248 11.31 -51.47 95.51
N GLU A 249 12.35 -51.57 96.33
CA GLU A 249 13.76 -51.73 95.97
C GLU A 249 13.90 -52.71 94.80
N TYR A 250 14.42 -52.21 93.68
CA TYR A 250 15.13 -53.02 92.72
C TYR A 250 16.63 -52.75 92.94
N GLU A 251 17.28 -53.69 93.63
CA GLU A 251 18.69 -54.01 93.42
C GLU A 251 18.82 -54.57 92.00
N ASP A 252 18.78 -53.69 90.99
CA ASP A 252 19.29 -54.01 89.66
C ASP A 252 20.77 -53.59 89.65
N GLU A 253 21.64 -54.58 89.73
CA GLU A 253 23.07 -54.41 89.45
C GLU A 253 23.19 -53.77 88.06
N PRO A 254 23.81 -52.58 87.91
CA PRO A 254 23.80 -51.86 86.64
C PRO A 254 24.55 -52.68 85.60
N GLU A 255 23.83 -53.23 84.62
CA GLU A 255 24.42 -53.89 83.47
C GLU A 255 25.39 -52.93 82.78
N LEU A 256 26.68 -53.28 82.81
CA LEU A 256 27.72 -52.55 82.11
C LEU A 256 27.43 -52.64 80.61
N TYR A 257 27.10 -51.50 80.02
CA TYR A 257 26.73 -51.36 78.60
C TYR A 257 27.80 -51.88 77.62
N PHE A 258 29.04 -52.01 78.09
CA PHE A 258 30.18 -52.54 77.34
C PHE A 258 30.90 -53.60 78.16
N THR A 259 31.21 -54.74 77.55
CA THR A 259 31.89 -55.87 78.21
C THR A 259 33.41 -55.79 78.04
N ASP A 260 33.88 -55.05 77.04
CA ASP A 260 35.29 -54.80 76.72
C ASP A 260 35.48 -53.31 76.42
N PRO A 261 36.45 -52.61 77.06
CA PRO A 261 36.77 -51.21 76.76
C PRO A 261 36.99 -50.89 75.28
N GLN A 262 37.42 -51.88 74.48
CA GLN A 262 37.63 -51.71 73.03
C GLN A 262 36.32 -51.44 72.27
N GLN A 263 35.19 -51.97 72.73
CA GLN A 263 33.87 -51.78 72.10
C GLN A 263 33.46 -50.30 72.05
N LEU A 264 33.81 -49.53 73.08
CA LEU A 264 33.53 -48.10 73.13
C LEU A 264 34.40 -47.31 72.15
N LEU A 265 35.68 -47.70 72.02
CA LEU A 265 36.61 -47.07 71.08
C LEU A 265 36.22 -47.37 69.63
N ASP A 266 35.84 -48.60 69.33
CA ASP A 266 35.38 -49.02 68.01
C ASP A 266 34.06 -48.30 67.64
N LEU A 267 33.10 -48.22 68.57
CA LEU A 267 31.85 -47.46 68.39
C LEU A 267 32.12 -45.96 68.16
N MET A 268 33.04 -45.36 68.93
CA MET A 268 33.42 -43.96 68.76
C MET A 268 34.04 -43.73 67.38
N THR A 269 34.90 -44.67 66.94
CA THR A 269 35.59 -44.61 65.65
C THR A 269 34.59 -44.72 64.49
N GLU A 270 33.68 -45.70 64.55
CA GLU A 270 32.62 -45.87 63.56
C GLU A 270 31.69 -44.64 63.51
N LEU A 271 31.32 -44.09 64.68
CA LEU A 271 30.51 -42.87 64.76
C LEU A 271 31.25 -41.65 64.17
N THR A 272 32.56 -41.52 64.39
CA THR A 272 33.35 -40.46 63.74
C THR A 272 33.46 -40.64 62.23
N GLU A 273 33.59 -41.88 61.74
CA GLU A 273 33.64 -42.16 60.30
C GLU A 273 32.29 -41.85 59.64
N GLN A 274 31.19 -42.26 60.28
CA GLN A 274 29.83 -41.93 59.83
C GLN A 274 29.57 -40.42 59.82
N ASN A 275 29.96 -39.70 60.87
CA ASN A 275 29.84 -38.24 60.93
C ASN A 275 30.67 -37.55 59.84
N LEU A 276 31.89 -38.02 59.58
CA LEU A 276 32.74 -37.46 58.52
C LEU A 276 32.15 -37.71 57.13
N SER A 277 31.60 -38.91 56.89
CA SER A 277 30.89 -39.25 55.65
C SER A 277 29.64 -38.38 55.45
N LEU A 278 28.87 -38.13 56.52
CA LEU A 278 27.72 -37.22 56.49
C LEU A 278 28.14 -35.78 56.17
N ILE A 279 29.22 -35.28 56.76
CA ILE A 279 29.76 -33.94 56.47
C ILE A 279 30.17 -33.84 54.99
N GLN A 280 30.91 -34.83 54.48
CA GLN A 280 31.32 -34.84 53.07
C GLN A 280 30.13 -34.91 52.11
N ASN A 281 29.12 -35.74 52.40
CA ASN A 281 27.90 -35.80 51.61
C ASN A 281 27.12 -34.48 51.66
N SER A 282 27.02 -33.84 52.83
CA SER A 282 26.37 -32.53 52.97
C SER A 282 27.07 -31.45 52.14
N ALA A 283 28.41 -31.40 52.16
CA ALA A 283 29.20 -30.46 51.37
C ALA A 283 29.02 -30.67 49.86
N ARG A 284 28.99 -31.94 49.40
CA ARG A 284 28.74 -32.27 47.98
C ARG A 284 27.33 -31.86 47.53
N VAL A 285 26.33 -32.08 48.38
CA VAL A 285 24.94 -31.66 48.10
C VAL A 285 24.84 -30.13 48.07
N GLU A 286 25.53 -29.43 48.97
CA GLU A 286 25.57 -27.97 49.01
C GLU A 286 26.22 -27.38 47.75
N GLU A 287 27.34 -27.95 47.27
CA GLU A 287 27.97 -27.56 46.00
C GLU A 287 27.01 -27.72 44.82
N LYS A 288 26.32 -28.86 44.73
CA LYS A 288 25.33 -29.11 43.66
C LYS A 288 24.13 -28.17 43.75
N LEU A 289 23.70 -27.83 44.96
CA LEU A 289 22.64 -26.85 45.17
C LEU A 289 23.07 -25.45 44.71
N GLU A 290 24.32 -25.07 44.96
CA GLU A 290 24.85 -23.78 44.54
C GLU A 290 25.03 -23.70 43.01
N GLU A 291 25.53 -24.76 42.36
CA GLU A 291 25.55 -24.87 40.90
C GLU A 291 24.15 -24.72 40.31
N LEU A 292 23.15 -25.40 40.89
CA LEU A 292 21.77 -25.32 40.44
C LEU A 292 21.20 -23.91 40.62
N LYS A 293 21.46 -23.24 41.74
CA LYS A 293 21.05 -21.84 41.97
C LYS A 293 21.64 -20.92 40.92
N GLN A 294 22.93 -21.03 40.62
CA GLN A 294 23.57 -20.20 39.59
C GLN A 294 22.98 -20.46 38.20
N PHE A 295 22.70 -21.73 37.87
CA PHE A 295 22.02 -22.08 36.63
C PHE A 295 20.60 -21.48 36.56
N MET A 296 19.83 -21.55 37.64
CA MET A 296 18.51 -20.92 37.72
C MET A 296 18.59 -19.40 37.59
N GLU A 297 19.55 -18.74 38.26
CA GLU A 297 19.78 -17.29 38.20
C GLU A 297 20.12 -16.82 36.78
N THR A 298 20.96 -17.58 36.07
CA THR A 298 21.31 -17.28 34.67
C THR A 298 20.13 -17.50 33.72
N THR A 299 19.31 -18.52 33.97
CA THR A 299 18.09 -18.80 33.20
C THR A 299 17.04 -17.71 33.43
N ARG A 300 16.81 -17.31 34.69
CA ARG A 300 15.93 -16.21 35.07
C ARG A 300 16.31 -14.91 34.36
N ARG A 301 17.61 -14.54 34.37
CA ARG A 301 18.11 -13.36 33.65
C ARG A 301 17.94 -13.41 32.14
N LYS A 302 17.92 -14.60 31.53
CA LYS A 302 17.61 -14.74 30.09
C LYS A 302 16.13 -14.50 29.84
N ILE A 303 15.26 -15.11 30.66
CA ILE A 303 13.81 -14.92 30.59
C ILE A 303 13.44 -13.44 30.79
N GLU A 304 14.01 -12.77 31.79
CA GLU A 304 13.76 -11.34 32.05
C GLU A 304 14.14 -10.47 30.82
N LYS A 305 15.25 -10.77 30.13
CA LYS A 305 15.64 -10.06 28.90
C LYS A 305 14.69 -10.33 27.73
N ASP A 306 14.26 -11.57 27.56
CA ASP A 306 13.30 -11.95 26.52
C ASP A 306 11.94 -11.27 26.77
N GLU A 307 11.51 -11.19 28.04
CA GLU A 307 10.30 -10.46 28.46
C GLU A 307 10.40 -8.97 28.14
N GLU A 308 11.53 -8.32 28.47
CA GLU A 308 11.79 -6.92 28.10
C GLU A 308 11.73 -6.71 26.58
N GLN A 309 12.33 -7.61 25.80
CA GLN A 309 12.31 -7.54 24.34
C GLN A 309 10.89 -7.70 23.78
N ILE A 310 10.11 -8.66 24.29
CA ILE A 310 8.71 -8.86 23.89
C ILE A 310 7.87 -7.63 24.25
N ALA A 311 8.07 -7.05 25.43
CA ALA A 311 7.37 -5.83 25.85
C ALA A 311 7.65 -4.66 24.90
N LEU A 312 8.91 -4.49 24.46
CA LEU A 312 9.28 -3.49 23.46
C LEU A 312 8.60 -3.74 22.11
N GLN A 313 8.53 -4.99 21.66
CA GLN A 313 7.83 -5.36 20.42
C GLN A 313 6.33 -5.10 20.50
N ILE A 314 5.69 -5.41 21.63
CA ILE A 314 4.26 -5.11 21.87
C ILE A 314 4.01 -3.60 21.80
N ASN A 315 4.88 -2.79 22.41
CA ASN A 315 4.77 -1.33 22.35
C ASN A 315 4.89 -0.82 20.90
N ASP A 316 5.88 -1.28 20.12
CA ASP A 316 6.01 -0.90 18.71
C ASP A 316 4.77 -1.30 17.89
N MET A 317 4.26 -2.51 18.08
CA MET A 317 3.03 -2.97 17.41
C MET A 317 1.82 -2.11 17.78
N ASN A 318 1.65 -1.78 19.06
CA ASN A 318 0.55 -0.91 19.51
C ASN A 318 0.64 0.48 18.87
N GLN A 319 1.84 1.07 18.80
CA GLN A 319 2.03 2.36 18.11
C GLN A 319 1.68 2.29 16.61
N ARG A 320 2.00 1.18 15.94
CA ARG A 320 1.61 0.97 14.52
C ARG A 320 0.10 0.83 14.38
N ILE A 321 -0.55 0.08 15.27
CA ILE A 321 -2.00 -0.09 15.30
C ILE A 321 -2.69 1.26 15.49
N ASP A 322 -2.22 2.09 16.41
CA ASP A 322 -2.82 3.41 16.68
C ASP A 322 -2.66 4.36 15.49
N LYS A 323 -1.49 4.35 14.83
CA LYS A 323 -1.27 5.09 13.57
C LYS A 323 -2.24 4.64 12.48
N GLU A 324 -2.46 3.33 12.34
CA GLU A 324 -3.36 2.80 11.32
C GLU A 324 -4.83 3.06 11.66
N LYS A 325 -5.23 2.95 12.94
CA LYS A 325 -6.57 3.38 13.41
C LYS A 325 -6.83 4.86 13.11
N ALA A 326 -5.85 5.73 13.34
CA ALA A 326 -5.97 7.15 13.03
C ALA A 326 -6.11 7.41 11.51
N ARG A 327 -5.39 6.65 10.68
CA ARG A 327 -5.57 6.68 9.21
C ARG A 327 -6.95 6.20 8.79
N GLY A 328 -7.42 5.08 9.36
CA GLY A 328 -8.75 4.55 9.14
C GLY A 328 -9.86 5.53 9.51
N ALA A 329 -9.73 6.23 10.65
CA ALA A 329 -10.66 7.28 11.06
C ALA A 329 -10.69 8.46 10.07
N LYS A 330 -9.53 8.91 9.60
CA LYS A 330 -9.43 9.96 8.56
C LYS A 330 -10.06 9.52 7.24
N LEU A 331 -9.80 8.28 6.81
CA LEU A 331 -10.39 7.74 5.58
C LEU A 331 -11.91 7.65 5.71
N LYS A 332 -12.42 7.15 6.83
CA LYS A 332 -13.86 7.11 7.13
C LYS A 332 -14.48 8.50 7.05
N GLN A 333 -13.83 9.52 7.60
CA GLN A 333 -14.28 10.91 7.50
C GLN A 333 -14.32 11.39 6.04
N LYS A 334 -13.28 11.11 5.24
CA LYS A 334 -13.25 11.47 3.81
C LYS A 334 -14.36 10.78 3.02
N VAL A 335 -14.57 9.48 3.27
CA VAL A 335 -15.65 8.71 2.63
C VAL A 335 -17.01 9.27 3.05
N GLN A 336 -17.22 9.54 4.34
CA GLN A 336 -18.45 10.17 4.83
C GLN A 336 -18.71 11.52 4.14
N LEU A 337 -17.68 12.35 3.99
CA LEU A 337 -17.78 13.64 3.31
C LEU A 337 -18.08 13.46 1.82
N HIS A 338 -17.45 12.52 1.14
CA HIS A 338 -17.74 12.21 -0.26
C HIS A 338 -19.15 11.64 -0.47
N VAL A 339 -19.67 10.85 0.48
CA VAL A 339 -21.04 10.35 0.45
C VAL A 339 -22.07 11.45 0.78
N SER A 340 -21.67 12.46 1.56
CA SER A 340 -22.54 13.60 1.92
C SER A 340 -22.52 14.72 0.88
N LEU A 341 -21.44 14.85 0.12
CA LEU A 341 -21.41 15.64 -1.11
C LEU A 341 -22.15 14.84 -2.17
N ASN A 342 -23.43 15.15 -2.37
CA ASN A 342 -24.27 14.47 -3.36
C ASN A 342 -23.53 14.45 -4.71
N THR A 343 -23.18 13.27 -5.21
CA THR A 343 -22.73 13.07 -6.60
C THR A 343 -23.75 13.65 -7.59
N GLU A 344 -25.02 13.68 -7.18
CA GLU A 344 -26.14 14.28 -7.89
C GLU A 344 -25.93 15.77 -8.22
N ASP A 345 -25.40 16.58 -7.28
CA ASP A 345 -25.17 18.01 -7.53
C ASP A 345 -24.00 18.26 -8.51
N GLN A 346 -22.97 17.41 -8.46
CA GLN A 346 -21.85 17.45 -9.40
C GLN A 346 -22.26 16.94 -10.79
N ASP A 347 -23.03 15.86 -10.87
CA ASP A 347 -23.56 15.31 -12.11
C ASP A 347 -24.52 16.31 -12.78
N MET A 348 -25.39 16.97 -12.01
CA MET A 348 -26.24 18.06 -12.51
C MET A 348 -25.44 19.24 -13.07
N MET A 349 -24.34 19.63 -12.41
CA MET A 349 -23.47 20.70 -12.91
C MET A 349 -22.73 20.28 -14.20
N MET A 350 -22.27 19.03 -14.27
CA MET A 350 -21.58 18.49 -15.44
C MET A 350 -22.54 18.35 -16.64
N ASP A 351 -23.79 17.97 -16.41
CA ASP A 351 -24.83 17.92 -17.43
C ASP A 351 -25.18 19.33 -17.94
N ALA A 352 -25.37 20.30 -17.03
CA ALA A 352 -25.62 21.69 -17.40
C ALA A 352 -24.46 22.30 -18.22
N LEU A 353 -23.22 22.00 -17.84
CA LEU A 353 -22.04 22.38 -18.62
C LEU A 353 -22.04 21.69 -19.99
N GLY A 354 -22.37 20.40 -20.04
CA GLY A 354 -22.50 19.62 -21.28
C GLY A 354 -23.50 20.23 -22.25
N GLU A 355 -24.65 20.70 -21.75
CA GLU A 355 -25.68 21.38 -22.55
C GLU A 355 -25.16 22.71 -23.12
N ARG A 356 -24.49 23.53 -22.31
CA ARG A 356 -23.91 24.80 -22.75
C ARG A 356 -22.82 24.62 -23.79
N VAL A 357 -21.92 23.66 -23.58
CA VAL A 357 -20.89 23.32 -24.57
C VAL A 357 -21.52 22.85 -25.87
N ALA A 358 -22.60 22.07 -25.82
CA ALA A 358 -23.32 21.64 -27.00
C ALA A 358 -23.99 22.80 -27.74
N GLU A 359 -24.54 23.79 -27.02
CA GLU A 359 -25.09 25.02 -27.58
C GLU A 359 -24.03 25.82 -28.36
N VAL A 360 -22.89 26.09 -27.73
CA VAL A 360 -21.78 26.84 -28.36
C VAL A 360 -21.24 26.09 -29.58
N HIS A 361 -21.01 24.78 -29.46
CA HIS A 361 -20.53 23.97 -30.59
C HIS A 361 -21.46 24.03 -31.80
N ARG A 362 -22.79 23.95 -31.58
CA ARG A 362 -23.78 24.10 -32.66
C ARG A 362 -23.72 25.47 -33.33
N SER A 363 -23.52 26.53 -32.54
CA SER A 363 -23.50 27.90 -33.07
C SER A 363 -22.22 28.25 -33.83
N CYS A 364 -21.06 27.72 -33.41
CA CYS A 364 -19.76 28.15 -33.91
C CYS A 364 -19.09 27.15 -34.86
N VAL A 365 -19.36 25.84 -34.74
CA VAL A 365 -18.59 24.81 -35.46
C VAL A 365 -19.44 24.05 -36.47
N ASP A 366 -20.49 23.36 -36.03
CA ASP A 366 -21.34 22.54 -36.92
C ASP A 366 -22.76 22.35 -36.32
N ASP A 367 -23.78 22.58 -37.15
CA ASP A 367 -25.21 22.43 -36.78
C ASP A 367 -25.68 20.96 -36.80
N ARG A 368 -24.81 20.04 -37.27
CA ARG A 368 -25.12 18.62 -37.32
C ARG A 368 -25.14 18.02 -35.91
N MET A 369 -26.24 17.32 -35.59
CA MET A 369 -26.36 16.48 -34.39
C MET A 369 -25.37 15.33 -34.44
N THR A 370 -24.16 15.59 -33.98
CA THR A 370 -23.07 14.62 -33.91
C THR A 370 -22.96 14.14 -32.45
N ASN A 371 -22.87 12.82 -32.25
CA ASN A 371 -22.77 12.20 -30.93
C ASN A 371 -21.36 12.33 -30.35
N LEU A 372 -20.86 13.57 -30.27
CA LEU A 372 -19.57 13.87 -29.65
C LEU A 372 -19.74 14.07 -28.15
N SER A 373 -18.76 13.56 -27.41
CA SER A 373 -18.62 13.86 -25.98
C SER A 373 -18.38 15.35 -25.76
N THR A 374 -18.67 15.84 -24.55
CA THR A 374 -18.48 17.25 -24.16
C THR A 374 -17.03 17.70 -24.39
N LEU A 375 -16.06 16.83 -24.11
CA LEU A 375 -14.64 17.12 -24.31
C LEU A 375 -14.28 17.25 -25.80
N GLU A 376 -14.79 16.35 -26.64
CA GLU A 376 -14.56 16.43 -28.09
C GLU A 376 -15.21 17.68 -28.70
N LYS A 377 -16.39 18.08 -28.21
CA LYS A 377 -17.03 19.35 -28.61
C LYS A 377 -16.17 20.55 -28.22
N LEU A 378 -15.60 20.58 -27.02
CA LEU A 378 -14.68 21.64 -26.58
C LEU A 378 -13.43 21.70 -27.46
N ALA A 379 -12.80 20.55 -27.73
CA ALA A 379 -11.62 20.48 -28.59
C ALA A 379 -11.90 21.02 -30.00
N ASN A 380 -13.08 20.74 -30.55
CA ASN A 380 -13.50 21.28 -31.85
C ASN A 380 -13.72 22.80 -31.81
N ILE A 381 -14.32 23.33 -30.74
CA ILE A 381 -14.49 24.78 -30.55
C ILE A 381 -13.12 25.46 -30.48
N GLU A 382 -12.20 24.91 -29.69
CA GLU A 382 -10.84 25.43 -29.54
C GLU A 382 -10.08 25.42 -30.88
N TYR A 383 -10.18 24.32 -31.63
CA TYR A 383 -9.59 24.23 -32.95
C TYR A 383 -10.19 25.26 -33.92
N HIS A 384 -11.52 25.43 -33.93
CA HIS A 384 -12.18 26.41 -34.77
C HIS A 384 -11.75 27.85 -34.39
N MET A 385 -11.69 28.16 -33.10
CA MET A 385 -11.23 29.46 -32.61
C MET A 385 -9.78 29.72 -33.02
N SER A 386 -8.91 28.72 -32.92
CA SER A 386 -7.51 28.82 -33.36
C SER A 386 -7.39 29.11 -34.86
N LEU A 387 -8.19 28.44 -35.69
CA LEU A 387 -8.24 28.69 -37.13
C LEU A 387 -8.71 30.12 -37.45
N LEU A 388 -9.73 30.62 -36.74
CA LEU A 388 -10.22 31.98 -36.91
C LEU A 388 -9.16 33.01 -36.53
N LEU A 389 -8.46 32.81 -35.41
CA LEU A 389 -7.38 33.68 -34.96
C LEU A 389 -6.22 33.70 -35.95
N GLN A 390 -5.79 32.55 -36.44
CA GLN A 390 -4.77 32.47 -37.49
C GLN A 390 -5.22 33.17 -38.77
N GLY A 391 -6.50 33.04 -39.13
CA GLY A 391 -7.11 33.77 -40.24
C GLY A 391 -7.00 35.29 -40.05
N LEU A 392 -7.29 35.80 -38.86
CA LEU A 392 -7.18 37.21 -38.51
C LEU A 392 -5.73 37.73 -38.58
N GLU A 393 -4.76 36.96 -38.09
CA GLU A 393 -3.34 37.32 -38.16
C GLU A 393 -2.79 37.33 -39.59
N SER A 394 -3.34 36.50 -40.47
CA SER A 394 -2.93 36.43 -41.88
C SER A 394 -3.47 37.57 -42.75
N ILE A 395 -4.33 38.44 -42.22
CA ILE A 395 -4.92 39.55 -42.98
C ILE A 395 -3.83 40.57 -43.30
N PRO A 396 -3.58 40.90 -44.59
CA PRO A 396 -2.60 41.90 -44.96
C PRO A 396 -2.94 43.28 -44.38
N GLU A 397 -1.94 43.96 -43.82
CA GLU A 397 -2.09 45.26 -43.13
C GLU A 397 -2.78 46.32 -44.01
N GLU A 398 -2.50 46.33 -45.32
CA GLU A 398 -3.11 47.26 -46.28
C GLU A 398 -4.64 47.08 -46.37
N LYS A 399 -5.12 45.83 -46.38
CA LYS A 399 -6.55 45.52 -46.41
C LYS A 399 -7.22 45.85 -45.07
N LEU A 400 -6.51 45.62 -43.97
CA LEU A 400 -6.98 45.95 -42.63
C LEU A 400 -7.17 47.47 -42.48
N GLU A 401 -6.19 48.27 -42.91
CA GLU A 401 -6.28 49.74 -42.90
C GLU A 401 -7.41 50.27 -43.78
N LEU A 402 -7.64 49.67 -44.96
CA LEU A 402 -8.78 50.02 -45.80
C LEU A 402 -10.12 49.73 -45.10
N MET A 403 -10.24 48.56 -44.46
CA MET A 403 -11.44 48.17 -43.71
C MET A 403 -11.70 49.09 -42.50
N LYS A 404 -10.66 49.47 -41.76
CA LYS A 404 -10.76 50.47 -40.66
C LYS A 404 -11.30 51.80 -41.17
N LYS A 405 -10.76 52.32 -42.29
CA LYS A 405 -11.23 53.58 -42.89
C LYS A 405 -12.69 53.52 -43.33
N ILE A 406 -13.13 52.41 -43.90
CA ILE A 406 -14.55 52.19 -44.27
C ILE A 406 -15.42 52.20 -43.00
N LYS A 407 -15.08 51.40 -41.98
CA LYS A 407 -15.84 51.31 -40.72
C LYS A 407 -15.92 52.66 -40.00
N ASP A 408 -14.82 53.41 -39.97
CA ASP A 408 -14.78 54.75 -39.36
C ASP A 408 -15.56 55.78 -40.17
N SER A 409 -15.59 55.67 -41.50
CA SER A 409 -16.45 56.50 -42.35
C SER A 409 -17.94 56.19 -42.14
N GLU A 410 -18.29 54.91 -41.99
CA GLU A 410 -19.65 54.45 -41.75
C GLU A 410 -20.13 54.91 -40.36
N LYS A 411 -19.31 54.72 -39.32
CA LYS A 411 -19.59 55.21 -37.96
C LYS A 411 -19.86 56.72 -37.94
N ARG A 412 -19.01 57.51 -38.61
CA ARG A 412 -19.21 58.96 -38.74
C ARG A 412 -20.50 59.31 -39.48
N THR A 413 -20.85 58.56 -40.52
CA THR A 413 -22.10 58.76 -41.28
C THR A 413 -23.32 58.45 -40.43
N ARG A 414 -23.35 57.31 -39.73
CA ARG A 414 -24.44 56.93 -38.81
C ARG A 414 -24.64 57.98 -37.72
N GLN A 415 -23.57 58.48 -37.11
CA GLN A 415 -23.64 59.55 -36.11
C GLN A 415 -24.23 60.85 -36.67
N ARG A 416 -23.93 61.21 -37.92
CA ARG A 416 -24.51 62.39 -38.57
C ARG A 416 -25.98 62.19 -38.90
N GLU A 417 -26.35 61.01 -39.41
CA GLU A 417 -27.73 60.65 -39.70
C GLU A 417 -28.59 60.62 -38.43
N GLU A 418 -28.08 60.07 -37.33
CA GLU A 418 -28.74 60.05 -36.03
C GLU A 418 -28.95 61.46 -35.48
N LYS A 419 -27.93 62.33 -35.50
CA LYS A 419 -28.08 63.74 -35.13
C LYS A 419 -29.12 64.47 -35.99
N LEU A 420 -29.13 64.20 -37.29
CA LEU A 420 -30.11 64.80 -38.19
C LEU A 420 -31.53 64.27 -37.95
N ARG A 421 -31.68 62.99 -37.57
CA ARG A 421 -32.97 62.41 -37.16
C ARG A 421 -33.46 63.06 -35.87
N GLU A 422 -32.61 63.17 -34.85
CA GLU A 422 -32.98 63.85 -33.60
C GLU A 422 -33.41 65.30 -33.83
N GLN A 423 -32.71 66.04 -34.68
CA GLN A 423 -33.09 67.42 -35.01
C GLN A 423 -34.44 67.48 -35.72
N ARG A 424 -34.71 66.58 -36.67
CA ARG A 424 -36.00 66.46 -37.35
C ARG A 424 -37.12 66.09 -36.37
N GLU A 425 -36.90 65.14 -35.47
CA GLU A 425 -37.86 64.75 -34.44
C GLU A 425 -38.14 65.90 -33.47
N LYS A 426 -37.11 66.58 -32.97
CA LYS A 426 -37.27 67.78 -32.12
C LYS A 426 -38.03 68.89 -32.85
N GLN A 427 -37.80 69.09 -34.16
CA GLN A 427 -38.53 70.07 -34.96
C GLN A 427 -39.99 69.65 -35.18
N GLN A 428 -40.24 68.39 -35.54
CA GLN A 428 -41.59 67.82 -35.68
C GLN A 428 -42.37 67.87 -34.37
N GLU A 429 -41.74 67.55 -33.24
CA GLU A 429 -42.35 67.63 -31.92
C GLU A 429 -42.68 69.08 -31.56
N ARG A 430 -41.80 70.04 -31.84
CA ARG A 430 -42.09 71.47 -31.66
C ARG A 430 -43.29 71.92 -32.50
N MET A 431 -43.34 71.53 -33.77
CA MET A 431 -44.48 71.83 -34.65
C MET A 431 -45.76 71.15 -34.15
N ARG A 432 -45.70 69.89 -33.71
CA ARG A 432 -46.83 69.15 -33.14
C ARG A 432 -47.35 69.83 -31.88
N ARG A 433 -46.47 70.18 -30.93
CA ARG A 433 -46.84 70.90 -29.70
C ARG A 433 -47.39 72.30 -30.00
N TYR A 434 -46.90 72.98 -31.04
CA TYR A 434 -47.45 74.26 -31.48
C TYR A 434 -48.87 74.10 -32.04
N LEU A 435 -49.09 73.12 -32.91
CA LEU A 435 -50.41 72.80 -33.47
C LEU A 435 -51.39 72.38 -32.37
N GLU A 436 -50.96 71.51 -31.46
CA GLU A 436 -51.76 71.09 -30.29
C GLU A 436 -52.13 72.28 -29.40
N ARG A 437 -51.20 73.20 -29.13
CA ARG A 437 -51.50 74.45 -28.42
C ARG A 437 -52.47 75.36 -29.18
N SER A 438 -52.42 75.37 -30.51
CA SER A 438 -53.34 76.19 -31.33
C SER A 438 -54.76 75.60 -31.40
N LEU A 439 -54.88 74.27 -31.34
CA LEU A 439 -56.16 73.56 -31.34
C LEU A 439 -56.75 73.39 -29.93
N ALA A 440 -55.94 73.53 -28.88
CA ALA A 440 -56.41 73.44 -27.51
C ALA A 440 -57.37 74.59 -27.19
N ASP A 441 -58.55 74.24 -26.70
CA ASP A 441 -59.55 75.21 -26.27
C ASP A 441 -58.95 76.15 -25.21
N SER A 442 -59.03 77.46 -25.46
CA SER A 442 -58.57 78.45 -24.50
C SER A 442 -59.37 78.28 -23.21
N LYS A 443 -58.69 77.93 -22.10
CA LYS A 443 -59.33 77.88 -20.78
C LYS A 443 -59.86 79.28 -20.47
N LYS A 444 -61.18 79.44 -20.43
CA LYS A 444 -61.81 80.70 -20.04
C LYS A 444 -61.48 80.96 -18.58
N ILE A 445 -60.60 81.92 -18.32
CA ILE A 445 -60.25 82.32 -16.95
C ILE A 445 -61.46 83.05 -16.37
N THR A 446 -62.21 82.39 -15.50
CA THR A 446 -63.27 83.01 -14.70
C THR A 446 -62.62 83.80 -13.56
N GLY A 447 -62.51 85.11 -13.74
CA GLY A 447 -62.06 86.05 -12.69
C GLY A 447 -60.74 86.76 -12.98
N ARG A 448 -60.57 87.95 -12.39
CA ARG A 448 -59.32 88.73 -12.50
C ARG A 448 -58.21 87.99 -11.74
N LYS A 449 -57.13 87.67 -12.44
CA LYS A 449 -55.91 87.13 -11.84
C LYS A 449 -55.40 88.12 -10.79
N LEU A 450 -55.39 87.72 -9.52
CA LEU A 450 -54.84 88.51 -8.42
C LEU A 450 -53.35 88.74 -8.69
N MET A 451 -52.99 89.99 -8.96
CA MET A 451 -51.59 90.40 -9.06
C MET A 451 -51.01 90.50 -7.65
N PRO A 452 -49.90 89.80 -7.35
CA PRO A 452 -49.18 90.01 -6.10
C PRO A 452 -48.78 91.49 -6.00
N ARG A 453 -49.19 92.17 -4.93
CA ARG A 453 -48.91 93.61 -4.72
C ARG A 453 -47.52 93.88 -4.12
N TYR A 454 -46.70 92.84 -4.00
CA TYR A 454 -45.33 92.93 -3.51
C TYR A 454 -44.49 91.85 -4.20
N MET A 455 -43.39 92.27 -4.84
CA MET A 455 -42.29 91.39 -5.22
C MET A 455 -41.20 91.59 -4.18
N PRO A 456 -40.93 90.62 -3.28
CA PRO A 456 -39.79 90.71 -2.39
C PRO A 456 -38.51 90.82 -3.22
N VAL A 457 -37.69 91.84 -2.90
CA VAL A 457 -36.36 91.99 -3.49
C VAL A 457 -35.52 90.80 -3.03
N ALA A 458 -35.19 89.90 -3.96
CA ALA A 458 -34.30 88.78 -3.68
C ALA A 458 -32.95 89.31 -3.19
N GLN A 459 -32.52 88.86 -2.01
CA GLN A 459 -31.21 89.13 -1.47
C GLN A 459 -30.17 88.58 -2.46
N LYS A 460 -29.24 89.41 -2.94
CA LYS A 460 -28.13 88.93 -3.79
C LYS A 460 -27.31 87.97 -2.94
N VAL A 461 -27.45 86.67 -3.22
CA VAL A 461 -26.57 85.63 -2.70
C VAL A 461 -25.15 86.03 -3.08
N LYS A 462 -24.30 86.27 -2.08
CA LYS A 462 -22.85 86.28 -2.30
C LYS A 462 -22.52 84.85 -2.74
N VAL A 463 -22.14 84.69 -4.00
CA VAL A 463 -21.55 83.45 -4.50
C VAL A 463 -20.26 83.25 -3.71
N SER A 464 -20.28 82.38 -2.71
CA SER A 464 -19.07 81.66 -2.35
C SER A 464 -18.64 80.91 -3.60
N ASN A 465 -17.41 81.12 -4.05
CA ASN A 465 -16.76 80.19 -4.97
C ASN A 465 -16.57 78.90 -4.18
N GLU A 466 -17.61 78.08 -4.12
CA GLU A 466 -17.44 76.65 -3.92
C GLU A 466 -17.09 76.12 -5.31
N ASP A 467 -15.82 75.78 -5.46
CA ASP A 467 -15.34 74.94 -6.54
C ASP A 467 -16.30 73.74 -6.63
N ASN A 468 -17.00 73.64 -7.76
CA ASN A 468 -17.64 72.41 -8.16
C ASN A 468 -16.51 71.41 -8.40
N ILE A 469 -16.12 70.70 -7.35
CA ILE A 469 -15.33 69.48 -7.45
C ILE A 469 -16.26 68.48 -8.16
N PRO A 470 -16.00 68.12 -9.43
CA PRO A 470 -16.70 67.00 -10.05
C PRO A 470 -16.32 65.77 -9.24
N ALA A 471 -17.31 64.92 -8.93
CA ALA A 471 -17.14 63.68 -8.17
C ALA A 471 -15.90 62.90 -8.67
N GLU A 472 -14.80 63.00 -7.93
CA GLU A 472 -13.60 62.17 -8.15
C GLU A 472 -13.89 60.69 -7.86
N ASP A 473 -15.01 60.39 -7.19
CA ASP A 473 -15.43 59.03 -6.85
C ASP A 473 -15.70 58.15 -8.08
N GLU A 474 -16.16 58.72 -9.21
CA GLU A 474 -16.44 57.94 -10.43
C GLU A 474 -15.16 57.69 -11.27
N LEU A 475 -14.15 58.55 -11.12
CA LEU A 475 -12.85 58.39 -11.80
C LEU A 475 -11.91 57.47 -11.00
N HIS A 476 -12.04 57.43 -9.67
CA HIS A 476 -11.22 56.59 -8.79
C HIS A 476 -11.62 55.10 -8.84
N GLU A 477 -12.91 54.80 -9.04
CA GLU A 477 -13.41 53.43 -9.25
C GLU A 477 -12.97 52.88 -10.62
N TYR A 478 -12.85 53.73 -11.64
CA TYR A 478 -12.35 53.33 -12.97
C TYR A 478 -10.82 53.17 -13.04
N LEU A 479 -10.05 53.91 -12.23
CA LEU A 479 -8.57 53.87 -12.23
C LEU A 479 -7.96 52.93 -11.19
N PHE A 480 -8.62 52.68 -10.06
CA PHE A 480 -8.07 51.94 -8.91
C PHE A 480 -9.00 50.85 -8.36
N GLY A 481 -10.03 50.46 -9.11
CA GLY A 481 -10.80 49.25 -8.82
C GLY A 481 -9.86 48.05 -8.75
N THR A 482 -9.79 47.44 -7.56
CA THR A 482 -8.91 46.31 -7.25
C THR A 482 -9.18 45.16 -8.20
N GLU A 483 -8.16 44.77 -8.97
CA GLU A 483 -8.07 43.44 -9.55
C GLU A 483 -8.19 42.43 -8.41
N ASP A 484 -9.21 41.57 -8.50
CA ASP A 484 -9.33 40.39 -7.66
C ASP A 484 -8.06 39.55 -7.80
N THR A 485 -7.41 39.38 -6.66
CA THR A 485 -6.42 38.35 -6.41
C THR A 485 -7.06 36.97 -6.56
N GLU A 486 -6.62 36.22 -7.58
CA GLU A 486 -6.34 34.79 -7.49
C GLU A 486 -4.85 34.54 -7.80
#